data_AF-A0AAT9HZ63-F1
#
_entry.id   AF-A0AAT9HZ63-F1
#
_cell.length_a   1.000
_cell.length_b   1.000
_cell.length_c   1.000
_cell.angle_alpha   90.00
_cell.angle_beta   90.00
_cell.angle_gamma   90.00
#
_symmetry.space_group_name_H-M   'P 1'
#
loop_
_entity.id
_entity.type
_entity.pdbx_description
1 polymer ?
#
loop_
_entity_poly.entity_id
_entity_poly.type
_entity_poly.pdbx_seq_one_letter_code
_entity_poly.pdbx_strand_id
1 'polypeptide(L)'
;MAEELPETPDTAEEEPVKQRKNGLYPGVSDELAESMKSGWADTELHDLRPIPQTAETAARRAALSARFPGERLVVPAGNLRTRSNDTEYAFRASVEYAYLTGNQTEDGVLVLEPTAGGHKETIYLLPRSDRENGEFWLDGQGELWVGRRHSSPRRSGSTASPPPTSASWPARCARPPARCGSYAGTTPGSRRR
;
A
#
# COMPACT_ATOMS: atom_id res chain seq x y z
N MET A 1 -26.59 -24.23 -18.19
CA MET A 1 -26.28 -24.68 -16.82
C MET A 1 -25.32 -23.67 -16.27
N ALA A 2 -25.83 -22.77 -15.43
CA ALA A 2 -25.01 -21.76 -14.77
C ALA A 2 -24.16 -22.48 -13.71
N GLU A 3 -22.85 -22.44 -13.86
CA GLU A 3 -21.93 -22.97 -12.86
C GLU A 3 -21.60 -21.81 -11.91
N GLU A 4 -22.21 -21.89 -10.73
CA GLU A 4 -22.11 -20.96 -9.62
C GLU A 4 -20.66 -20.96 -9.11
N LEU A 5 -19.97 -19.84 -9.22
CA LEU A 5 -18.64 -19.64 -8.65
C LEU A 5 -18.77 -19.64 -7.12
N PRO A 6 -17.93 -20.37 -6.37
CA PRO A 6 -18.03 -20.38 -4.91
C PRO A 6 -17.71 -18.98 -4.36
N GLU A 7 -18.70 -18.37 -3.70
CA GLU A 7 -18.52 -17.18 -2.89
C GLU A 7 -17.54 -17.50 -1.76
N THR A 8 -16.32 -16.96 -1.85
CA THR A 8 -15.40 -16.96 -0.72
C THR A 8 -15.96 -15.99 0.32
N PRO A 9 -16.21 -16.41 1.57
CA PRO A 9 -16.74 -15.51 2.58
C PRO A 9 -15.73 -14.38 2.85
N ASP A 10 -16.14 -13.15 2.54
CA ASP A 10 -15.48 -11.87 2.85
C ASP A 10 -15.55 -11.57 4.36
N THR A 11 -15.11 -12.50 5.21
CA THR A 11 -14.82 -12.23 6.61
C THR A 11 -13.32 -12.20 6.76
N ALA A 12 -12.70 -11.08 6.39
CA ALA A 12 -11.38 -10.75 6.91
C ALA A 12 -11.57 -10.45 8.39
N GLU A 13 -11.45 -11.48 9.24
CA GLU A 13 -11.39 -11.32 10.69
C GLU A 13 -10.20 -10.40 10.99
N GLU A 14 -10.49 -9.18 11.43
CA GLU A 14 -9.49 -8.18 11.77
C GLU A 14 -8.69 -8.68 12.98
N GLU A 15 -7.50 -9.22 12.73
CA GLU A 15 -6.66 -9.81 13.78
C GLU A 15 -6.24 -8.73 14.79
N PRO A 16 -6.34 -9.01 16.10
CA PRO A 16 -5.89 -8.08 17.13
C PRO A 16 -4.38 -7.83 17.04
N VAL A 17 -3.97 -6.57 17.25
CA VAL A 17 -2.55 -6.18 17.20
C VAL A 17 -1.75 -6.93 18.26
N LYS A 18 -0.69 -7.61 17.81
CA LYS A 18 0.17 -8.44 18.67
C LYS A 18 1.05 -7.54 19.54
N GLN A 19 0.90 -7.67 20.86
CA GLN A 19 1.76 -6.94 21.79
C GLN A 19 3.20 -7.44 21.76
N ARG A 20 4.13 -6.51 22.00
CA ARG A 20 5.55 -6.79 22.07
C ARG A 20 5.90 -7.61 23.32
N LYS A 21 6.65 -8.70 23.12
CA LYS A 21 7.00 -9.70 24.16
C LYS A 21 7.83 -9.13 25.32
N ASN A 22 8.48 -7.97 25.12
CA ASN A 22 9.37 -7.34 26.10
C ASN A 22 8.75 -6.06 26.70
N GLY A 23 7.45 -6.08 27.03
CA GLY A 23 6.78 -4.95 27.70
C GLY A 23 7.11 -4.86 29.19
N LEU A 24 7.20 -3.63 29.71
CA LEU A 24 7.29 -3.38 31.16
C LEU A 24 5.99 -3.75 31.89
N TYR A 25 4.87 -3.79 31.15
CA TYR A 25 3.54 -4.11 31.65
C TYR A 25 3.04 -5.43 31.06
N PRO A 26 2.29 -6.23 31.84
CA PRO A 26 1.83 -7.56 31.44
C PRO A 26 0.74 -7.54 30.35
N GLY A 27 0.12 -6.38 30.11
CA GLY A 27 -0.92 -6.20 29.11
C GLY A 27 -1.63 -4.85 29.26
N VAL A 28 -2.67 -4.67 28.47
CA VAL A 28 -3.59 -3.52 28.52
C VAL A 28 -4.83 -3.95 29.30
N SER A 29 -5.36 -3.10 30.18
CA SER A 29 -6.60 -3.39 30.91
C SER A 29 -7.82 -3.16 30.02
N ASP A 30 -8.90 -3.89 30.28
CA ASP A 30 -10.12 -3.80 29.48
C ASP A 30 -10.75 -2.40 29.54
N GLU A 31 -10.68 -1.74 30.71
CA GLU A 31 -11.20 -0.39 30.90
C GLU A 31 -10.45 0.64 30.05
N LEU A 32 -9.12 0.47 29.91
CA LEU A 32 -8.32 1.32 29.05
C LEU A 32 -8.62 1.06 27.57
N ALA A 33 -8.77 -0.22 27.18
CA ALA A 33 -9.11 -0.59 25.81
C ALA A 33 -10.47 -0.02 25.40
N GLU A 34 -11.49 -0.12 26.25
CA GLU A 34 -12.82 0.48 26.02
C GLU A 34 -12.75 2.00 25.95
N SER A 35 -11.99 2.65 26.84
CA SER A 35 -11.81 4.09 26.80
C SER A 35 -11.12 4.56 25.52
N MET A 36 -10.17 3.80 24.98
CA MET A 36 -9.41 4.19 23.79
C MET A 36 -10.19 4.07 22.48
N LYS A 37 -11.34 3.38 22.47
CA LYS A 37 -12.22 3.24 21.29
C LYS A 37 -13.08 4.47 21.02
N SER A 38 -13.34 5.29 22.04
CA SER A 38 -14.31 6.38 21.99
C SER A 38 -13.70 7.75 22.35
N GLY A 39 -14.47 8.83 22.18
CA GLY A 39 -14.04 10.19 22.54
C GLY A 39 -13.09 10.87 21.55
N TRP A 40 -12.66 10.18 20.49
CA TRP A 40 -11.83 10.75 19.42
C TRP A 40 -12.67 11.45 18.35
N ALA A 41 -12.24 12.64 17.95
CA ALA A 41 -12.85 13.37 16.84
C ALA A 41 -12.86 12.51 15.56
N ASP A 42 -13.86 12.73 14.70
CA ASP A 42 -13.81 12.16 13.37
C ASP A 42 -12.73 12.87 12.54
N THR A 43 -11.85 12.07 11.96
CA THR A 43 -10.69 12.52 11.19
C THR A 43 -10.84 12.23 9.71
N GLU A 44 -12.02 11.79 9.26
CA GLU A 44 -12.34 11.64 7.84
C GLU A 44 -11.99 12.91 7.06
N LEU A 45 -11.36 12.71 5.90
CA LEU A 45 -11.04 13.78 4.99
C LEU A 45 -12.20 13.97 4.00
N HIS A 46 -12.90 15.07 4.19
CA HIS A 46 -13.85 15.59 3.21
C HIS A 46 -13.15 16.61 2.30
N ASP A 47 -13.74 16.89 1.14
CA ASP A 47 -13.33 17.97 0.23
C ASP A 47 -11.89 17.89 -0.31
N LEU A 48 -11.43 16.66 -0.57
CA LEU A 48 -10.13 16.42 -1.20
C LEU A 48 -10.06 17.08 -2.59
N ARG A 49 -9.09 17.98 -2.77
CA ARG A 49 -8.83 18.62 -4.07
C ARG A 49 -7.81 17.82 -4.87
N PRO A 50 -8.05 17.58 -6.17
CA PRO A 50 -7.06 16.98 -7.05
C PRO A 50 -5.79 17.83 -7.08
N ILE A 51 -4.64 17.16 -7.17
CA ILE A 51 -3.37 17.85 -7.38
C ILE A 51 -3.24 18.31 -8.84
N PRO A 52 -2.44 19.36 -9.14
CA PRO A 52 -2.30 19.87 -10.51
C PRO A 52 -1.88 18.80 -11.53
N GLN A 53 -1.12 17.80 -11.09
CA GLN A 53 -0.58 16.74 -11.93
C GLN A 53 -1.60 15.66 -12.30
N THR A 54 -2.78 15.62 -11.66
CA THR A 54 -3.77 14.54 -11.82
C THR A 54 -4.18 14.35 -13.29
N ALA A 55 -4.34 15.44 -14.05
CA ALA A 55 -4.72 15.39 -15.46
C ALA A 55 -3.71 14.60 -16.33
N GLU A 56 -2.42 14.72 -16.03
CA GLU A 56 -1.34 14.06 -16.78
C GLU A 56 -1.21 12.57 -16.44
N THR A 57 -1.61 12.17 -15.23
CA THR A 57 -1.43 10.79 -14.76
C THR A 57 -2.20 9.76 -15.60
N ALA A 58 -3.42 10.10 -16.02
CA ALA A 58 -4.23 9.23 -16.88
C ALA A 58 -3.58 9.02 -18.25
N ALA A 59 -3.08 10.10 -18.87
CA ALA A 59 -2.38 10.02 -20.16
C ALA A 59 -1.10 9.16 -20.06
N ARG A 60 -0.35 9.28 -18.95
CA ARG A 60 0.85 8.47 -18.70
C ARG A 60 0.53 6.98 -18.55
N ARG A 61 -0.53 6.64 -17.80
CA ARG A 61 -0.96 5.24 -17.65
C ARG A 61 -1.48 4.66 -18.96
N ALA A 62 -2.20 5.44 -19.77
CA ALA A 62 -2.63 5.02 -21.10
C ALA A 62 -1.43 4.74 -22.04
N ALA A 63 -0.42 5.62 -22.03
CA ALA A 63 0.80 5.43 -22.81
C ALA A 63 1.62 4.21 -22.35
N LEU A 64 1.66 3.94 -21.04
CA LEU A 64 2.28 2.74 -20.49
C LEU A 64 1.51 1.48 -20.90
N SER A 65 0.18 1.51 -20.79
CA SER A 65 -0.73 0.43 -21.17
C SER A 65 -0.53 0.01 -22.63
N ALA A 66 -0.39 0.98 -23.54
CA ALA A 66 -0.20 0.71 -24.97
C ALA A 66 1.14 0.01 -25.28
N ARG A 67 2.15 0.13 -24.42
CA ARG A 67 3.48 -0.48 -24.63
C ARG A 67 3.57 -1.93 -24.15
N PHE A 68 2.69 -2.35 -23.24
CA PHE A 68 2.75 -3.68 -22.61
C PHE A 68 1.40 -4.41 -22.74
N PRO A 69 0.88 -4.62 -23.95
CA PRO A 69 -0.41 -5.29 -24.13
C PRO A 69 -0.37 -6.73 -23.58
N GLY A 70 -1.37 -7.11 -22.78
CA GLY A 70 -1.51 -8.47 -22.25
C GLY A 70 -0.66 -8.79 -21.03
N GLU A 71 0.19 -7.86 -20.56
CA GLU A 71 1.00 -8.05 -19.36
C GLU A 71 0.33 -7.40 -18.13
N ARG A 72 0.51 -7.98 -16.94
CA ARG A 72 0.08 -7.31 -15.69
C ARG A 72 1.23 -6.47 -15.17
N LEU A 73 1.00 -5.17 -15.01
CA LEU A 73 2.00 -4.26 -14.44
C LEU A 73 1.67 -3.98 -12.97
N VAL A 74 2.69 -4.07 -12.12
CA VAL A 74 2.58 -3.80 -10.69
C VAL A 74 3.66 -2.80 -10.31
N VAL A 75 3.23 -1.64 -9.80
CA VAL A 75 4.10 -0.52 -9.46
C VAL A 75 3.90 -0.18 -7.99
N PRO A 76 4.81 -0.62 -7.09
CA PRO A 76 4.72 -0.31 -5.67
C PRO A 76 5.24 1.10 -5.35
N ALA A 77 4.62 1.76 -4.38
CA ALA A 77 5.09 3.03 -3.80
C ALA A 77 6.40 2.84 -3.02
N GLY A 78 6.57 1.68 -2.39
CA GLY A 78 7.68 1.38 -1.49
C GLY A 78 7.30 1.57 -0.03
N ASN A 79 8.26 1.26 0.84
CA ASN A 79 8.05 1.14 2.28
C ASN A 79 8.97 2.08 3.03
N LEU A 80 8.59 2.45 4.27
CA LEU A 80 9.46 3.17 5.20
C LEU A 80 10.79 2.45 5.41
N ARG A 81 11.84 3.25 5.62
CA ARG A 81 13.21 2.75 5.85
C ARG A 81 13.71 3.20 7.20
N THR A 82 14.06 2.22 8.03
CA THR A 82 14.71 2.46 9.32
C THR A 82 16.07 3.14 9.12
N ARG A 83 16.28 4.25 9.83
CA ARG A 83 17.56 4.93 9.96
C ARG A 83 18.37 4.31 11.10
N SER A 84 17.77 4.20 12.28
CA SER A 84 18.39 3.62 13.46
C SER A 84 17.32 3.22 14.47
N ASN A 85 17.34 1.98 14.94
CA ASN A 85 16.38 1.45 15.92
C ASN A 85 14.91 1.75 15.54
N ASP A 86 14.27 2.65 16.28
CA ASP A 86 12.88 3.11 16.18
C ASP A 86 12.74 4.43 15.43
N THR A 87 13.76 4.86 14.70
CA THR A 87 13.73 6.07 13.88
C THR A 87 13.81 5.74 12.40
N GLU A 88 12.90 6.31 11.62
CA GLU A 88 12.81 6.14 10.18
C GLU A 88 13.34 7.37 9.41
N TYR A 89 13.73 7.17 8.16
CA TYR A 89 13.89 8.26 7.21
C TYR A 89 12.53 8.81 6.79
N ALA A 90 12.51 10.08 6.39
CA ALA A 90 11.33 10.66 5.75
C ALA A 90 10.92 9.82 4.53
N PHE A 91 9.65 9.42 4.49
CA PHE A 91 9.14 8.60 3.41
C PHE A 91 9.22 9.35 2.07
N ARG A 92 9.63 8.61 1.03
CA ARG A 92 9.62 9.07 -0.35
C ARG A 92 9.14 7.92 -1.23
N ALA A 93 7.99 8.11 -1.87
CA ALA A 93 7.49 7.16 -2.84
C ALA A 93 8.46 6.95 -4.02
N SER A 94 8.41 5.75 -4.60
CA SER A 94 9.12 5.43 -5.84
C SER A 94 8.74 6.43 -6.94
N VAL A 95 9.73 6.79 -7.77
CA VAL A 95 9.54 7.84 -8.78
C VAL A 95 8.52 7.39 -9.80
N GLU A 96 8.53 6.11 -10.16
CA GLU A 96 7.61 5.48 -11.09
C GLU A 96 6.17 5.53 -10.58
N TYR A 97 5.95 5.17 -9.30
CA TYR A 97 4.63 5.24 -8.68
C TYR A 97 4.13 6.68 -8.63
N ALA A 98 4.93 7.60 -8.07
CA ALA A 98 4.55 9.00 -7.94
C ALA A 98 4.29 9.67 -9.30
N TYR A 99 5.02 9.28 -10.35
CA TYR A 99 4.83 9.79 -11.71
C TYR A 99 3.51 9.32 -12.34
N LEU A 100 3.08 8.07 -12.05
CA LEU A 100 1.90 7.44 -12.64
C LEU A 100 0.62 7.67 -11.84
N THR A 101 0.71 7.90 -10.54
CA THR A 101 -0.46 8.06 -9.64
C THR A 101 -0.56 9.47 -9.08
N GLY A 102 0.55 10.18 -8.93
CA GLY A 102 0.61 11.43 -8.15
C GLY A 102 0.46 11.22 -6.64
N ASN A 103 0.29 9.98 -6.19
CA ASN A 103 0.15 9.63 -4.79
C ASN A 103 1.55 9.44 -4.16
N GLN A 104 1.68 9.85 -2.90
CA GLN A 104 2.93 9.77 -2.13
C GLN A 104 2.73 9.02 -0.81
N THR A 105 1.67 8.21 -0.71
CA THR A 105 1.36 7.39 0.44
C THR A 105 2.25 6.14 0.44
N GLU A 106 2.72 5.76 1.62
CA GLU A 106 3.44 4.51 1.82
C GLU A 106 2.55 3.28 1.63
N ASP A 107 3.19 2.14 1.36
CA ASP A 107 2.53 0.83 1.19
C ASP A 107 1.40 0.80 0.14
N GLY A 108 1.35 1.82 -0.72
CA GLY A 108 0.46 1.87 -1.88
C GLY A 108 0.98 1.03 -3.05
N VAL A 109 0.08 0.45 -3.82
CA VAL A 109 0.43 -0.33 -5.03
C VAL A 109 -0.53 -0.01 -6.16
N LEU A 110 0.00 0.46 -7.30
CA LEU A 110 -0.74 0.57 -8.54
C LEU A 110 -0.65 -0.77 -9.30
N VAL A 111 -1.81 -1.32 -9.65
CA VAL A 111 -1.94 -2.50 -10.49
C VAL A 111 -2.65 -2.12 -11.78
N LEU A 112 -2.06 -2.48 -12.90
CA LEU A 112 -2.66 -2.41 -14.22
C LEU A 112 -2.94 -3.84 -14.67
N GLU A 113 -4.21 -4.23 -14.65
CA GLU A 113 -4.64 -5.56 -15.08
C GLU A 113 -4.92 -5.57 -16.59
N PRO A 114 -4.37 -6.53 -17.34
CA PRO A 114 -4.54 -6.55 -18.78
C PRO A 114 -5.99 -6.86 -19.15
N THR A 115 -6.49 -6.17 -20.17
CA THR A 115 -7.81 -6.33 -20.77
C THR A 115 -7.66 -6.35 -22.29
N ALA A 116 -8.73 -6.71 -23.02
CA ALA A 116 -8.70 -6.75 -24.49
C ALA A 116 -8.35 -5.40 -25.15
N GLY A 117 -8.58 -4.27 -24.46
CA GLY A 117 -8.36 -2.92 -24.98
C GLY A 117 -7.26 -2.11 -24.30
N GLY A 118 -6.44 -2.73 -23.44
CA GLY A 118 -5.44 -2.02 -22.64
C GLY A 118 -5.40 -2.57 -21.21
N HIS A 119 -5.40 -1.69 -20.20
CA HIS A 119 -5.39 -2.11 -18.80
C HIS A 119 -6.50 -1.47 -17.97
N LYS A 120 -7.02 -2.23 -17.00
CA LYS A 120 -7.83 -1.72 -15.90
C LYS A 120 -6.90 -1.31 -14.76
N GLU A 121 -7.01 -0.05 -14.34
CA GLU A 121 -6.20 0.53 -13.26
C GLU A 121 -6.86 0.40 -11.90
N THR A 122 -6.11 -0.10 -10.92
CA THR A 122 -6.54 -0.21 -9.53
C THR A 122 -5.37 0.21 -8.63
N ILE A 123 -5.62 1.12 -7.69
CA ILE A 123 -4.65 1.49 -6.66
C ILE A 123 -5.12 0.85 -5.34
N TYR A 124 -4.26 0.05 -4.75
CA TYR A 124 -4.44 -0.48 -3.41
C TYR A 124 -3.72 0.43 -2.43
N LEU A 125 -4.43 0.83 -1.39
CA LEU A 125 -3.92 1.63 -0.28
C LEU A 125 -4.25 0.90 1.02
N LEU A 126 -3.45 1.15 2.04
CA LEU A 126 -3.75 0.66 3.37
C LEU A 126 -5.03 1.35 3.88
N PRO A 127 -5.99 0.59 4.44
CA PRO A 127 -7.19 1.18 5.00
C PRO A 127 -6.83 2.09 6.17
N ARG A 128 -7.80 2.91 6.57
CA ARG A 128 -7.71 3.67 7.81
C ARG A 128 -7.49 2.70 8.97
N SER A 129 -6.70 3.13 9.96
CA SER A 129 -6.51 2.34 11.17
C SER A 129 -7.85 2.07 11.84
N ASP A 130 -8.15 0.81 12.10
CA ASP A 130 -9.35 0.45 12.82
C ASP A 130 -9.23 0.83 14.31
N ARG A 131 -10.33 1.41 14.83
CA ARG A 131 -10.44 1.82 16.23
C ARG A 131 -10.86 0.65 17.11
N GLU A 132 -11.53 -0.36 16.57
CA GLU A 132 -12.10 -1.47 17.34
C GLU A 132 -11.08 -2.56 17.68
N ASN A 133 -10.18 -2.89 16.76
CA ASN A 133 -9.13 -3.91 16.94
C ASN A 133 -7.85 -3.41 17.65
N GLY A 134 -7.77 -2.10 17.89
CA GLY A 134 -6.64 -1.44 18.55
C GLY A 134 -5.49 -0.99 17.64
N GLU A 135 -5.55 -1.19 16.33
CA GLU A 135 -4.58 -0.66 15.35
C GLU A 135 -4.40 0.85 15.51
N PHE A 136 -5.47 1.57 15.81
CA PHE A 136 -5.44 3.01 16.05
C PHE A 136 -4.37 3.46 17.07
N TRP A 137 -4.12 2.68 18.14
CA TRP A 137 -3.29 3.13 19.27
C TRP A 137 -2.26 2.13 19.80
N LEU A 138 -2.48 0.81 19.61
CA LEU A 138 -1.52 -0.23 20.01
C LEU A 138 -0.39 -0.39 18.99
N ASP A 139 -0.67 -0.12 17.73
CA ASP A 139 0.34 -0.16 16.68
C ASP A 139 1.19 1.11 16.71
N GLY A 140 2.50 0.96 16.53
CA GLY A 140 3.42 2.10 16.42
C GLY A 140 3.17 2.94 15.17
N GLN A 141 2.52 2.36 14.15
CA GLN A 141 2.05 3.05 12.94
C GLN A 141 0.54 3.36 12.97
N GLY A 142 -0.08 3.31 14.16
CA GLY A 142 -1.48 3.67 14.35
C GLY A 142 -1.73 5.17 14.15
N GLU A 143 -2.93 5.51 13.68
CA GLU A 143 -3.32 6.90 13.37
C GLU A 143 -3.16 7.87 14.56
N LEU A 144 -3.21 7.38 15.81
CA LEU A 144 -2.93 8.19 16.99
C LEU A 144 -1.50 8.76 17.00
N TRP A 145 -0.52 7.99 16.52
CA TRP A 145 0.92 8.30 16.64
C TRP A 145 1.49 8.96 15.39
N VAL A 146 1.22 8.37 14.22
CA VAL A 146 1.78 8.83 12.94
C VAL A 146 0.84 9.76 12.18
N GLY A 147 -0.38 9.94 12.69
CA GLY A 147 -1.41 10.75 12.08
C GLY A 147 -2.19 10.01 10.99
N ARG A 148 -2.99 10.79 10.27
CA ARG A 148 -4.02 10.28 9.37
C ARG A 148 -3.42 9.59 8.16
N ARG A 149 -3.91 8.38 7.85
CA ARG A 149 -3.64 7.72 6.57
C ARG A 149 -4.53 8.29 5.48
N HIS A 150 -3.97 8.44 4.28
CA HIS A 150 -4.70 8.88 3.09
C HIS A 150 -5.51 7.72 2.49
N SER A 151 -6.46 7.17 3.25
CA SER A 151 -7.34 6.11 2.75
C SER A 151 -8.47 6.72 1.91
N SER A 152 -8.76 6.14 0.75
CA SER A 152 -10.04 6.44 0.08
C SER A 152 -11.18 5.87 0.92
N PRO A 153 -12.32 6.57 1.09
CA PRO A 153 -13.52 5.91 1.55
C PRO A 153 -13.82 4.77 0.58
N ARG A 154 -14.14 3.60 1.15
CA ARG A 154 -14.55 2.40 0.43
C ARG A 154 -15.70 2.74 -0.51
N ARG A 155 -15.45 2.83 -1.83
CA ARG A 155 -16.51 2.95 -2.84
C ARG A 155 -17.02 1.55 -3.17
N SER A 156 -18.06 1.10 -2.47
CA SER A 156 -18.86 -0.06 -2.87
C SER A 156 -19.48 0.23 -4.25
N GLY A 157 -18.93 -0.37 -5.31
CA GLY A 157 -19.45 -0.15 -6.66
C GLY A 157 -18.58 -0.63 -7.81
N SER A 158 -17.35 -1.06 -7.56
CA SER A 158 -16.63 -1.94 -8.46
C SER A 158 -15.87 -2.93 -7.61
N THR A 159 -16.39 -4.16 -7.53
CA THR A 159 -15.77 -5.37 -6.97
C THR A 159 -14.37 -5.12 -6.40
N ALA A 160 -14.34 -4.71 -5.14
CA ALA A 160 -13.14 -4.69 -4.34
C ALA A 160 -12.93 -6.13 -3.90
N SER A 161 -12.28 -6.94 -4.75
CA SER A 161 -11.59 -8.11 -4.22
C SER A 161 -10.50 -7.58 -3.27
N PRO A 162 -10.30 -8.22 -2.10
CA PRO A 162 -9.21 -7.84 -1.22
C PRO A 162 -7.90 -7.82 -2.01
N PRO A 163 -6.96 -6.90 -1.71
CA PRO A 163 -5.64 -7.00 -2.32
C PRO A 163 -5.13 -8.41 -2.06
N PRO A 164 -4.61 -9.13 -3.08
CA PRO A 164 -3.98 -10.41 -2.84
C PRO A 164 -2.94 -10.22 -1.73
N THR A 165 -3.13 -10.89 -0.59
CA THR A 165 -2.15 -10.92 0.50
C THR A 165 -0.80 -11.27 -0.11
N SER A 166 0.33 -10.75 0.38
CA SER A 166 1.67 -11.04 -0.17
C SER A 166 1.94 -12.54 -0.40
N ALA A 167 1.23 -13.42 0.31
CA ALA A 167 1.19 -14.88 0.15
C ALA A 167 0.59 -15.40 -1.18
N SER A 168 -0.33 -14.68 -1.84
CA SER A 168 -0.95 -15.09 -3.11
C SER A 168 -0.23 -14.53 -4.35
N TRP A 169 0.95 -13.92 -4.15
CA TRP A 169 1.78 -13.42 -5.23
C TRP A 169 2.65 -14.56 -5.77
N PRO A 170 2.78 -14.74 -7.10
CA PRO A 170 3.78 -15.67 -7.62
C PRO A 170 5.16 -15.27 -7.09
N ALA A 171 5.98 -16.25 -6.69
CA ALA A 171 7.23 -16.04 -5.93
C ALA A 171 8.23 -15.02 -6.52
N ARG A 172 8.07 -14.67 -7.80
CA ARG A 172 8.84 -13.63 -8.50
C ARG A 172 8.46 -12.20 -8.09
N CYS A 173 7.23 -11.99 -7.63
CA CYS A 173 6.69 -10.69 -7.21
C CYS A 173 6.63 -10.53 -5.68
N ALA A 174 6.74 -11.63 -4.91
CA ALA A 174 6.79 -11.63 -3.44
C ALA A 174 8.18 -11.27 -2.87
N ARG A 175 9.21 -11.16 -3.72
CA ARG A 175 10.54 -10.69 -3.32
C ARG A 175 10.57 -9.16 -3.41
N PRO A 176 10.97 -8.42 -2.35
CA PRO A 176 11.35 -7.02 -2.51
C PRO A 176 12.42 -6.96 -3.61
N PRO A 177 12.51 -5.89 -4.43
CA PRO A 177 13.50 -5.81 -5.49
C PRO A 177 14.88 -6.00 -4.87
N ALA A 178 15.42 -7.21 -5.02
CA ALA A 178 16.76 -7.52 -4.66
C ALA A 178 17.63 -6.67 -5.57
N ARG A 179 18.21 -5.60 -5.02
CA ARG A 179 19.18 -4.71 -5.66
C ARG A 179 18.74 -4.26 -7.06
N CYS A 180 18.25 -3.02 -7.19
CA CYS A 180 18.32 -2.32 -8.47
C CYS A 180 19.70 -2.57 -9.08
N GLY A 181 19.69 -3.29 -10.21
CA GLY A 181 20.89 -3.66 -10.92
C GLY A 181 21.66 -2.40 -11.26
N SER A 182 22.94 -2.41 -10.88
CA SER A 182 23.98 -1.69 -11.58
C SER A 182 23.74 -1.83 -13.09
N TYR A 183 23.45 -0.73 -13.77
CA TYR A 183 23.50 -0.67 -15.21
C TYR A 183 24.86 -1.22 -15.66
N ALA A 184 24.83 -2.24 -16.52
CA ALA A 184 26.01 -2.80 -17.17
C ALA A 184 26.59 -1.74 -18.12
N GLY A 185 27.48 -0.90 -17.60
CA GLY A 185 28.40 -0.09 -18.39
C GLY A 185 29.59 -0.95 -18.80
N THR A 186 29.69 -1.27 -20.08
CA THR A 186 30.84 -1.90 -20.72
C THR A 186 32.11 -1.10 -20.40
N THR A 187 33.00 -1.62 -19.55
CA THR A 187 34.32 -1.03 -19.30
C THR A 187 35.20 -1.21 -20.54
N PRO A 188 35.67 -0.14 -21.21
CA PRO A 188 36.77 -0.26 -22.16
C PRO A 188 38.06 -0.44 -21.36
N GLY A 189 38.80 -1.52 -21.64
CA GLY A 189 39.99 -1.89 -20.91
C GLY A 189 41.08 -0.81 -20.94
N SER A 190 41.50 -0.36 -19.76
CA SER A 190 42.73 0.40 -19.59
C SER A 190 43.92 -0.57 -19.53
N ARG A 191 44.69 -0.61 -20.62
CA ARG A 191 46.04 -1.18 -20.66
C ARG A 191 46.97 -0.35 -19.76
N ARG A 192 47.86 -1.08 -19.09
CA ARG A 192 49.11 -0.68 -18.42
C ARG A 192 49.72 0.64 -18.88
N ARG A 193 50.21 1.42 -17.91
CA ARG A 193 51.64 1.69 -17.71
C ARG A 193 51.92 1.92 -16.24
#